data_AF-A0A0K9PNP1-F1
#
_entry.id   AF-A0A0K9PNP1-F1
#
_cell.length_a   1.000
_cell.length_b   1.000
_cell.length_c   1.000
_cell.angle_alpha   90.00
_cell.angle_beta   90.00
_cell.angle_gamma   90.00
#
_symmetry.space_group_name_H-M   'P 1'
#
loop_
_entity.id
_entity.type
_entity.pdbx_description
1 polymer ?
#
loop_
_entity_poly.entity_id
_entity_poly.type
_entity_poly.pdbx_seq_one_letter_code
_entity_poly.pdbx_strand_id
1 'polypeptide(L)'
;MVTLKRYNLLIKSMSYLNIPGSANLTGIISEPQNIMLKDAKGRAGMARIYQNGNLKNQFRVRGKGWLQMVKDNTLKNGDVCKFKFIVSKTKDHVLCLLSKNNLI
;
A
#
# COMPACT_ATOMS: atom_id res chain seq x y z
N MET A 1 -1.22 6.02 -10.35
CA MET A 1 -2.55 5.94 -9.72
C MET A 1 -2.96 4.48 -9.64
N VAL A 2 -3.80 4.08 -8.69
CA VAL A 2 -4.31 2.70 -8.53
C VAL A 2 -5.82 2.73 -8.50
N THR A 3 -6.46 1.95 -9.36
CA THR A 3 -7.90 1.66 -9.24
C THR A 3 -8.09 0.48 -8.29
N LEU A 4 -8.77 0.71 -7.17
CA LEU A 4 -9.03 -0.33 -6.18
C LEU A 4 -10.08 -1.33 -6.70
N LYS A 5 -9.78 -2.61 -6.54
CA LYS A 5 -10.64 -3.74 -6.85
C LYS A 5 -11.06 -4.45 -5.57
N ARG A 6 -12.09 -5.30 -5.66
CA ARG A 6 -12.59 -6.09 -4.52
C ARG A 6 -11.48 -6.81 -3.73
N TYR A 7 -10.48 -7.39 -4.40
CA TYR A 7 -9.38 -8.09 -3.73
C TYR A 7 -8.48 -7.15 -2.89
N ASN A 8 -8.41 -5.85 -3.22
CA ASN A 8 -7.69 -4.86 -2.42
C ASN A 8 -8.39 -4.51 -1.10
N LEU A 9 -9.66 -4.91 -0.94
CA LEU A 9 -10.55 -4.44 0.13
C LEU A 9 -11.05 -5.58 1.02
N LEU A 10 -10.63 -6.81 0.77
CA LEU A 10 -11.05 -7.96 1.56
C LEU A 10 -10.66 -7.77 3.04
N ILE A 11 -11.59 -8.05 3.94
CA ILE A 11 -11.40 -7.81 5.38
C ILE A 11 -10.50 -8.87 6.06
N LYS A 12 -9.87 -9.75 5.27
CA LYS A 12 -9.04 -10.88 5.73
C LYS A 12 -7.61 -10.77 5.20
N SER A 13 -6.73 -11.68 5.61
CA SER A 13 -5.28 -11.74 5.30
C SER A 13 -4.89 -11.71 3.82
N MET A 14 -5.87 -11.84 2.92
CA MET A 14 -5.71 -11.81 1.47
C MET A 14 -5.82 -10.41 0.85
N SER A 15 -6.21 -9.39 1.61
CA SER A 15 -6.21 -8.02 1.08
C SER A 15 -4.81 -7.45 1.04
N TYR A 16 -4.44 -6.97 -0.15
CA TYR A 16 -3.17 -6.30 -0.40
C TYR A 16 -3.32 -5.20 -1.44
N LEU A 17 -2.38 -4.27 -1.41
CA LEU A 17 -2.18 -3.25 -2.43
C LEU A 17 -0.90 -3.53 -3.20
N ASN A 18 -0.98 -3.65 -4.52
CA ASN A 18 0.22 -3.61 -5.37
C ASN A 18 0.74 -2.18 -5.38
N ILE A 19 2.03 -1.98 -5.11
CA ILE A 19 2.64 -0.65 -5.12
C ILE A 19 2.92 -0.23 -6.57
N PRO A 20 2.38 0.91 -7.04
CA PRO A 20 2.70 1.46 -8.35
C PRO A 20 4.18 1.80 -8.47
N GLY A 21 4.78 1.47 -9.61
CA GLY A 21 6.19 1.79 -9.86
C GLY A 21 7.17 1.07 -8.92
N SER A 22 6.78 -0.09 -8.40
CA SER A 22 7.59 -0.82 -7.41
C SER A 22 8.86 -1.47 -7.95
N ALA A 23 9.16 -1.35 -9.25
CA ALA A 23 10.40 -1.86 -9.84
C ALA A 23 11.65 -1.26 -9.19
N ASN A 24 11.59 0.00 -8.77
CA ASN A 24 12.71 0.69 -8.10
C ASN A 24 12.94 0.22 -6.66
N LEU A 25 12.06 -0.64 -6.11
CA LEU A 25 12.20 -1.18 -4.76
C LEU A 25 13.04 -2.46 -4.73
N THR A 26 13.32 -3.07 -5.89
CA THR A 26 14.22 -4.22 -5.99
C THR A 26 15.62 -3.80 -5.54
N GLY A 27 16.23 -4.57 -4.64
CA GLY A 27 17.52 -4.24 -4.02
C GLY A 27 17.46 -3.26 -2.85
N ILE A 28 16.38 -2.47 -2.74
CA ILE A 28 16.09 -1.66 -1.54
C ILE A 28 15.38 -2.50 -0.49
N ILE A 29 14.39 -3.28 -0.94
CA ILE A 29 13.59 -4.17 -0.11
C ILE A 29 13.95 -5.60 -0.51
N SER A 30 14.90 -6.19 0.22
CA SER A 30 15.35 -7.57 0.01
C SER A 30 14.50 -8.59 0.78
N GLU A 31 13.82 -8.18 1.85
CA GLU A 31 13.05 -9.06 2.74
C GLU A 31 11.72 -8.42 3.17
N PRO A 32 10.72 -9.25 3.57
CA PRO A 32 9.46 -8.73 4.10
C PRO A 32 9.65 -7.90 5.37
N GLN A 33 9.39 -6.60 5.31
CA GLN A 33 9.59 -5.69 6.43
C GLN A 33 8.36 -4.86 6.75
N ASN A 34 8.38 -4.23 7.93
CA ASN A 34 7.32 -3.34 8.38
C ASN A 34 7.50 -1.96 7.74
N ILE A 35 6.40 -1.35 7.34
CA ILE A 35 6.34 0.03 6.81
C ILE A 35 5.20 0.79 7.48
N MET A 36 5.30 2.11 7.45
CA MET A 36 4.24 2.98 7.94
C MET A 36 3.33 3.41 6.77
N LEU A 37 2.04 3.17 6.91
CA LEU A 37 1.03 3.74 6.02
C LEU A 37 0.55 5.06 6.61
N LYS A 38 0.52 6.12 5.82
CA LYS A 38 -0.02 7.43 6.23
C LYS A 38 -1.08 7.92 5.25
N ASP A 39 -2.09 8.61 5.72
CA ASP A 39 -3.00 9.36 4.86
C ASP A 39 -2.78 10.87 4.95
N ALA A 40 -3.46 11.61 4.08
CA ALA A 40 -3.39 13.08 4.03
C ALA A 40 -3.92 13.77 5.30
N LYS A 41 -4.64 13.06 6.18
CA LYS A 41 -5.13 13.57 7.47
C LYS A 41 -4.15 13.30 8.62
N GLY A 42 -2.97 12.75 8.32
CA GLY A 42 -1.95 12.42 9.31
C GLY A 42 -2.20 11.11 10.06
N ARG A 43 -3.26 10.36 9.75
CA ARG A 43 -3.51 9.05 10.38
C ARG A 43 -2.49 8.05 9.87
N ALA A 44 -1.98 7.22 10.77
CA ALA A 44 -0.91 6.29 10.47
C ALA A 44 -1.17 4.88 11.01
N GLY A 45 -0.65 3.86 10.31
CA GLY A 45 -0.75 2.47 10.75
C GLY A 45 0.34 1.58 10.15
N MET A 46 0.75 0.57 10.90
CA MET A 46 1.81 -0.36 10.48
C MET A 46 1.29 -1.42 9.51
N ALA A 47 1.99 -1.61 8.40
CA ALA A 47 1.74 -2.66 7.42
C ALA A 47 3.03 -3.40 7.07
N ARG A 48 2.92 -4.54 6.39
CA ARG A 48 4.08 -5.25 5.83
C ARG A 48 4.17 -5.06 4.34
N ILE A 49 5.38 -4.74 3.88
CA ILE A 49 5.76 -4.78 2.48
C ILE A 49 6.50 -6.08 2.18
N TYR A 50 6.27 -6.67 1.01
CA TYR A 50 6.95 -7.88 0.57
C TYR A 50 6.96 -7.94 -0.96
N GLN A 51 7.99 -8.56 -1.51
CA GLN A 51 8.04 -8.86 -2.94
C GLN A 51 7.04 -9.98 -3.26
N ASN A 52 6.32 -9.84 -4.37
CA ASN A 52 5.54 -10.93 -4.91
C ASN A 52 6.48 -12.01 -5.43
N GLY A 53 6.46 -13.20 -4.82
CA GLY A 53 7.33 -14.32 -5.20
C GLY A 53 7.19 -14.73 -6.68
N ASN A 54 6.04 -14.48 -7.30
CA ASN A 54 5.77 -14.86 -8.68
C ASN A 54 6.21 -13.80 -9.70
N LEU A 55 6.49 -12.56 -9.27
CA LEU A 55 6.80 -11.44 -10.17
C LEU A 55 7.98 -10.64 -9.60
N LYS A 56 9.17 -10.86 -10.16
CA LYS A 56 10.34 -10.01 -9.93
C LYS A 56 9.93 -8.57 -10.27
N ASN A 57 10.14 -7.62 -9.34
CA ASN A 57 9.77 -6.20 -9.44
C ASN A 57 8.32 -5.81 -9.06
N GLN A 58 7.49 -6.72 -8.55
CA GLN A 58 6.20 -6.35 -7.96
C GLN A 58 6.24 -6.43 -6.44
N PHE A 59 5.95 -5.32 -5.77
CA PHE A 59 5.83 -5.28 -4.32
C PHE A 59 4.40 -5.07 -3.87
N ARG A 60 4.05 -5.70 -2.75
CA ARG A 60 2.72 -5.68 -2.15
C ARG A 60 2.78 -5.17 -0.73
N VAL A 61 1.72 -4.48 -0.32
CA VAL A 61 1.49 -4.11 1.08
C VAL A 61 0.25 -4.79 1.60
N ARG A 62 0.31 -5.34 2.82
CA ARG A 62 -0.85 -5.92 3.53
C ARG A 62 -0.75 -5.73 5.04
N GLY A 63 -1.79 -6.15 5.76
CA GLY A 63 -1.81 -6.20 7.23
C GLY A 63 -2.74 -5.16 7.85
N LYS A 64 -2.72 -5.07 9.19
CA LYS A 64 -3.67 -4.26 9.95
C LYS A 64 -3.69 -2.79 9.53
N GLY A 65 -2.53 -2.18 9.29
CA GLY A 65 -2.44 -0.79 8.83
C GLY A 65 -3.11 -0.56 7.47
N TRP A 66 -3.05 -1.53 6.55
CA TRP A 66 -3.76 -1.43 5.27
C TRP A 66 -5.28 -1.50 5.46
N LEU A 67 -5.76 -2.45 6.27
CA LEU A 67 -7.19 -2.58 6.57
C LEU A 67 -7.74 -1.34 7.28
N GLN A 68 -6.96 -0.79 8.22
CA GLN A 68 -7.31 0.43 8.92
C GLN A 68 -7.41 1.62 7.94
N MET A 69 -6.42 1.77 7.04
CA MET A 69 -6.45 2.80 6.00
C MET A 69 -7.67 2.69 5.08
N VAL A 70 -8.03 1.46 4.68
CA VAL A 70 -9.25 1.19 3.89
C VAL A 70 -10.50 1.66 4.64
N LYS A 71 -10.63 1.30 5.92
CA LYS A 71 -11.77 1.70 6.77
C LYS A 71 -11.82 3.22 6.98
N ASP A 72 -10.71 3.79 7.40
CA ASP A 72 -10.56 5.20 7.78
C ASP A 72 -10.77 6.17 6.63
N ASN A 73 -10.43 5.75 5.42
CA ASN A 73 -10.61 6.55 4.21
C ASN A 73 -11.83 6.11 3.39
N THR A 74 -12.68 5.22 3.92
CA THR A 74 -13.87 4.71 3.22
C THR A 74 -13.55 4.30 1.78
N LEU A 75 -12.44 3.56 1.62
CA LEU A 75 -11.98 3.11 0.31
C LEU A 75 -12.90 2.00 -0.19
N LYS A 76 -13.38 2.13 -1.42
CA LYS A 76 -14.31 1.18 -2.05
C LYS A 76 -13.86 0.76 -3.44
N ASN A 77 -14.48 -0.30 -3.94
CA ASN A 77 -14.19 -0.83 -5.27
C ASN A 77 -14.53 0.24 -6.32
N GLY A 78 -13.58 0.53 -7.21
CA GLY A 78 -13.68 1.59 -8.22
C GLY A 78 -12.96 2.89 -7.84
N ASP A 79 -12.62 3.12 -6.57
CA ASP A 79 -11.86 4.30 -6.17
C ASP A 79 -10.50 4.35 -6.88
N VAL A 80 -10.13 5.53 -7.35
CA VAL A 80 -8.81 5.80 -7.93
C VAL A 80 -7.97 6.54 -6.91
N CYS A 81 -6.96 5.85 -6.37
CA CYS A 81 -6.09 6.39 -5.33
C CYS A 81 -4.71 6.76 -5.89
N LYS A 82 -4.16 7.86 -5.38
CA LYS A 82 -2.77 8.25 -5.60
C LYS A 82 -1.95 7.90 -4.38
N PHE A 83 -0.97 7.02 -4.54
CA PHE A 83 -0.03 6.65 -3.50
C PHE A 83 1.38 7.13 -3.84
N LYS A 84 2.16 7.48 -2.81
CA LYS A 84 3.61 7.76 -2.93
C LYS A 84 4.37 6.92 -1.92
N PHE A 85 5.31 6.12 -2.39
CA PHE A 85 6.25 5.40 -1.53
C PHE A 85 7.48 6.28 -1.28
N ILE A 86 7.88 6.41 -0.02
CA ILE A 86 9.02 7.18 0.43
C ILE A 86 10.02 6.18 0.99
N VAL A 87 11.16 6.06 0.30
CA VAL A 87 12.26 5.19 0.73
C VAL A 87 13.06 5.91 1.82
N SER A 88 13.27 5.25 2.96
CA SER A 88 14.27 5.65 3.94
C SER A 88 15.58 4.90 3.69
N LYS A 89 16.70 5.48 4.12
CA LYS A 89 17.99 4.76 4.24
C LYS A 89 17.95 3.74 5.39
N THR A 90 17.07 3.96 6.36
CA THR A 90 16.71 2.98 7.41
C THR A 90 15.51 2.14 6.96
N LYS A 91 15.09 1.16 7.77
CA LYS A 91 13.89 0.34 7.50
C LYS A 91 12.56 1.09 7.71
N ASP A 92 12.57 2.41 7.94
CA ASP A 92 11.39 3.23 8.24
C ASP A 92 10.70 3.79 6.97
N HIS A 93 10.42 2.91 6.00
CA HIS A 93 9.75 3.33 4.77
C HIS A 93 8.29 3.73 5.02
N VAL A 94 7.78 4.65 4.19
CA VAL A 94 6.42 5.18 4.33
C VAL A 94 5.68 5.08 3.00
N LEU A 95 4.42 4.61 3.02
CA LEU A 95 3.51 4.71 1.88
C LEU A 95 2.38 5.68 2.23
N CYS A 96 2.30 6.78 1.48
CA CYS A 96 1.32 7.84 1.70
C CYS A 96 0.15 7.70 0.72
N LEU A 97 -1.08 7.69 1.23
CA LEU A 97 -2.29 7.95 0.45
C LEU A 97 -2.43 9.47 0.30
N LEU A 98 -2.22 9.97 -0.92
CA LEU A 98 -2.24 11.39 -1.23
C LEU A 98 -3.65 11.89 -1.58
N SER A 99 -4.41 11.09 -2.32
CA SER A 99 -5.77 11.43 -2.72
C SER A 99 -6.58 10.19 -3.09
N LYS A 100 -7.91 10.31 -2.99
CA LYS A 100 -8.88 9.38 -3.58
C LYS A 100 -9.87 10.15 -4.44
N ASN A 101 -10.18 9.63 -5.62
CA ASN A 101 -11.22 10.13 -6.50
C ASN A 101 -12.20 9.00 -6.79
N ASN A 102 -13.49 9.30 -6.84
CA ASN A 102 -14.49 8.40 -7.39
C ASN A 102 -14.62 8.74 -8.87
N LEU A 103 -14.33 7.79 -9.76
CA LEU A 103 -14.84 7.90 -11.13
C LEU A 103 -16.33 7.55 -11.03
N ILE A 104 -17.18 8.56 -11.13
CA ILE A 104 -18.63 8.41 -11.26
C ILE A 104 -18.93 8.07 -12.72
#